data_AF-A0A0G2J275-F1
#
_entry.id   AF-A0A0G2J275-F1
#
_cell.length_a   1.000
_cell.length_b   1.000
_cell.length_c   1.000
_cell.angle_alpha   90.00
_cell.angle_beta   90.00
_cell.angle_gamma   90.00
#
_symmetry.space_group_name_H-M   'P 1'
#
loop_
_entity.id
_entity.type
_entity.pdbx_description
1 polymer ?
#
loop_
_entity_poly.entity_id
_entity_poly.type
_entity_poly.pdbx_seq_one_letter_code
_entity_poly.pdbx_strand_id
1 'polypeptide(L)' 'MSEKFNINQNGLQFVSVVLGFFLMSQEQLGFDLTIITSETERYIEIKKNGVKEQLIIDRIIR' A
#
# COMPACT_ATOMS: atom_id res chain seq x y z
N MET A 1 4.14 1.63 -28.05
CA MET A 1 2.84 2.33 -28.13
C MET A 1 1.90 1.66 -27.15
N SER A 2 1.32 2.40 -26.20
CA SER A 2 0.30 1.85 -25.30
C SER A 2 -1.01 1.73 -26.08
N GLU A 3 -1.68 0.59 -25.96
CA GLU A 3 -3.02 0.39 -26.54
C GLU A 3 -4.01 1.35 -25.85
N LYS A 4 -4.92 1.95 -26.64
CA LYS A 4 -5.94 2.84 -26.07
C LYS A 4 -6.93 2.02 -25.26
N PHE A 5 -7.07 2.37 -23.99
CA PHE A 5 -8.09 1.82 -23.11
C PHE A 5 -9.40 2.62 -23.22
N ASN A 6 -10.52 1.94 -23.47
CA ASN A 6 -11.83 2.57 -23.52
C ASN A 6 -12.74 1.93 -22.47
N ILE A 7 -13.06 2.66 -21.40
CA ILE A 7 -13.88 2.16 -20.29
C ILE A 7 -15.24 1.59 -20.77
N ASN A 8 -15.84 2.19 -21.80
CA ASN A 8 -17.13 1.73 -22.32
C ASN A 8 -17.03 0.40 -23.10
N GLN A 9 -15.86 0.10 -23.68
CA GLN A 9 -15.61 -1.15 -24.42
C GLN A 9 -14.89 -2.21 -23.57
N ASN A 10 -14.14 -1.78 -22.56
CA ASN A 10 -13.32 -2.60 -21.68
C ASN A 10 -13.86 -2.62 -20.23
N GLY A 11 -15.16 -2.36 -20.05
CA GLY A 11 -15.76 -2.15 -18.72
C GLY A 11 -15.54 -3.33 -17.77
N LEU A 12 -15.62 -4.58 -18.26
CA LEU A 12 -15.32 -5.75 -17.45
C LEU A 12 -13.86 -5.74 -16.96
N GLN A 13 -12.90 -5.47 -17.85
CA GLN A 13 -11.49 -5.39 -17.48
C GLN A 13 -11.24 -4.28 -16.45
N PHE A 14 -11.89 -3.13 -16.60
CA PHE A 14 -11.83 -2.05 -15.61
C PHE A 14 -12.30 -2.53 -14.23
N VAL A 15 -13.51 -3.09 -14.16
CA VAL A 15 -14.08 -3.57 -12.89
C VAL A 15 -13.23 -4.69 -12.29
N SER A 16 -12.72 -5.62 -13.10
CA SER A 16 -11.84 -6.70 -12.63
C SER A 16 -10.53 -6.18 -12.05
N VAL A 17 -9.92 -5.15 -12.64
CA VAL A 17 -8.69 -4.53 -12.10
C VAL A 17 -8.98 -3.82 -10.78
N VAL A 18 -10.06 -3.05 -10.71
CA VAL A 18 -10.47 -2.36 -9.48
C VAL A 18 -10.80 -3.36 -8.37
N LEU A 19 -11.54 -4.42 -8.69
CA LEU A 19 -11.84 -5.49 -7.74
C LEU A 19 -10.57 -6.21 -7.30
N GLY A 20 -9.66 -6.50 -8.23
CA GLY A 20 -8.35 -7.08 -7.93
C GLY A 20 -7.57 -6.23 -6.93
N PHE A 21 -7.52 -4.91 -7.14
CA PHE A 21 -6.90 -3.97 -6.21
C PHE A 21 -7.53 -4.03 -4.81
N PHE A 22 -8.85 -4.11 -4.71
CA PHE A 22 -9.53 -4.23 -3.40
C PHE A 22 -9.34 -5.58 -2.71
N LEU A 23 -9.09 -6.64 -3.47
CA LEU A 23 -8.86 -7.99 -2.92
C LEU A 23 -7.40 -8.26 -2.57
N MET A 24 -6.46 -7.47 -3.10
CA MET A 24 -5.04 -7.63 -2.83
C MET A 24 -4.68 -7.23 -1.39
N SER A 25 -3.78 -7.99 -0.77
CA SER A 25 -3.17 -7.57 0.49
C SER A 25 -2.26 -6.35 0.27
N GLN A 26 -1.92 -5.65 1.36
CA GLN A 26 -0.96 -4.55 1.31
C GLN A 26 0.40 -5.00 0.73
N GLU A 27 0.87 -6.21 1.07
CA GLU A 27 2.10 -6.79 0.50
C GLU A 27 2.00 -6.95 -1.01
N GLN A 28 0.87 -7.44 -1.51
CA GLN A 28 0.64 -7.64 -2.95
C GLN A 28 0.55 -6.31 -3.72
N LEU A 29 0.15 -5.24 -3.05
CA LEU A 29 0.18 -3.87 -3.57
C LEU A 29 1.56 -3.21 -3.47
N GLY A 30 2.55 -3.89 -2.90
CA GLY A 30 3.92 -3.39 -2.76
C GLY A 30 4.12 -2.44 -1.57
N PHE A 31 3.22 -2.43 -0.59
CA PHE A 31 3.45 -1.69 0.66
C PHE A 31 4.51 -2.40 1.51
N ASP A 32 5.30 -1.58 2.21
CA ASP A 32 6.18 -2.06 3.27
C ASP A 32 5.36 -2.26 4.56
N LEU A 33 5.15 -3.51 4.94
CA LEU A 33 4.39 -3.88 6.14
C LEU A 33 5.05 -3.44 7.46
N THR A 34 6.32 -3.02 7.44
CA THR A 34 6.96 -2.48 8.64
C THR A 34 6.41 -1.10 9.00
N ILE A 35 5.79 -0.40 8.05
CA ILE A 35 5.20 0.93 8.26
C ILE A 35 3.74 0.78 8.67
N ILE A 36 3.46 1.04 9.95
CA ILE A 36 2.13 1.02 10.52
C ILE A 36 1.57 2.44 10.54
N THR A 37 0.35 2.60 10.00
CA THR A 37 -0.41 3.85 10.04
C THR A 37 -1.65 3.63 10.90
N SER A 38 -1.71 4.29 12.06
CA SER A 38 -2.93 4.44 12.86
C SER A 38 -3.62 5.77 12.51
N GLU A 39 -4.81 6.01 13.07
CA GLU A 39 -5.58 7.24 12.80
C GLU A 39 -4.81 8.52 13.15
N THR A 40 -3.93 8.46 14.16
CA THR A 40 -3.21 9.61 14.70
C THR A 40 -1.71 9.56 14.49
N GLU A 41 -1.13 8.39 14.22
CA GLU A 41 0.32 8.20 14.22
C GLU A 41 0.79 7.29 13.08
N ARG A 42 1.99 7.56 12.59
CA ARG A 42 2.71 6.66 11.67
C ARG A 42 3.98 6.22 12.33
N TYR A 43 4.24 4.92 12.35
CA TYR A 43 5.44 4.38 12.96
C TYR A 43 5.98 3.18 12.18
N ILE A 44 7.28 2.91 12.34
CA ILE A 44 7.93 1.73 11.78
C ILE A 44 8.19 0.75 12.90
N GLU A 45 7.74 -0.48 12.73
CA GLU A 45 8.02 -1.58 13.64
C GLU A 45 9.27 -2.33 13.20
N ILE A 46 10.29 -2.38 14.07
CA ILE A 46 11.55 -3.07 13.78
C ILE A 46 11.88 -4.07 14.88
N LYS A 47 12.71 -5.07 14.53
CA LYS A 47 13.28 -6.01 15.49
C LYS A 47 14.78 -5.75 15.61
N LYS A 48 15.21 -5.28 16.77
CA LYS A 48 16.62 -4.99 17.07
C LYS A 48 17.06 -5.82 18.26
N ASN A 49 18.13 -6.59 18.12
CA ASN A 49 18.65 -7.49 19.16
C ASN A 49 17.58 -8.45 19.74
N GLY A 50 16.65 -8.91 18.90
CA GLY A 50 15.55 -9.76 19.34
C GLY A 50 14.36 -9.03 19.99
N VAL A 51 14.52 -7.74 20.30
CA VAL A 51 13.50 -6.89 20.92
C VAL A 51 12.74 -6.13 19.84
N LYS A 52 11.44 -5.96 20.07
CA LYS A 52 10.53 -5.23 19.20
C LYS A 52 10.56 -3.75 19.58
N GLU A 53 10.89 -2.87 18.63
CA GLU A 53 10.97 -1.42 18.81
C GLU A 53 10.02 -0.70 17.83
N GLN A 54 9.54 0.49 18.21
CA GLN A 54 8.68 1.35 17.37
C GLN A 54 9.39 2.69 17.11
N LEU A 55 9.52 3.06 15.84
CA LEU A 55 10.07 4.34 15.39
C LEU A 55 8.93 5.26 14.96
N ILE A 56 8.59 6.27 15.76
CA ILE A 56 7.54 7.25 15.42
C ILE A 56 8.02 8.19 14.31
N ILE A 57 7.24 8.32 13.25
CA ILE A 57 7.50 9.25 12.15
C ILE A 57 6.78 10.57 12.45
N ASP A 58 7.48 11.49 13.12
CA ASP A 58 6.91 12.78 13.54
C ASP A 58 6.83 13.82 12.40
N ARG A 59 7.77 13.78 11.45
CA ARG A 59 7.85 14.82 10.41
C ARG A 59 8.50 14.32 9.12
N ILE A 60 8.09 14.92 8.00
CA ILE A 60 8.75 14.77 6.69
C ILE A 60 9.90 15.77 6.59
N ILE A 61 11.10 15.31 6.30
CA ILE A 61 12.25 16.17 5.97
C ILE A 61 12.08 16.62 4.51
N ARG A 62 12.23 17.93 4.26
CA ARG A 62 12.20 18.53 2.92
C ARG A 62 13.60 18.81 2.42
#